data_AF-A0A3D8QGQ5-F1
#
_entry.id   AF-A0A3D8QGQ5-F1
#
_cell.length_a   1.000
_cell.length_b   1.000
_cell.length_c   1.000
_cell.angle_alpha   90.00
_cell.angle_beta   90.00
_cell.angle_gamma   90.00
#
_symmetry.space_group_name_H-M   'P 1'
#
loop_
_entity.id
_entity.type
_entity.pdbx_description
1 polymer ?
#
loop_
_entity_poly.entity_id
_entity_poly.type
_entity_poly.pdbx_seq_one_letter_code
_entity_poly.pdbx_strand_id
1 'polypeptide(L)'
;MLHFLKDLPREIRDKIYAYVLASPSGCITLARGEYKQKHSYRIQPHYPTSGTTHCHPDNAIGLQLLKTCKQIYEESRDILWQLNSYGIDTSWDLADFSMCPPLLVGQSIRSLEFGIHYPSGSEFAKGLKVQRMEKIFERFGQWSEHGSLAAVRLHLVQDFDKVMLLGRISPINSSIVRSHRFFLAALTTARTVSLRNVHRDLALKTSWPRLTTEQRMLWTKVQNAKEDNPHWVFTPTRFLRDVHAAWGGELWLDGELGARNGHTIKTPFCLLSPQVKVQPEIPRPLKRKRMYD
;
A
#
# COMPACT_ATOMS: atom_id res chain seq x y z
N MET A 1 27.75 -14.22 -24.59
CA MET A 1 27.19 -12.97 -24.03
C MET A 1 27.92 -12.48 -22.78
N LEU A 2 28.39 -13.37 -21.89
CA LEU A 2 29.01 -12.98 -20.62
C LEU A 2 30.40 -12.32 -20.70
N HIS A 3 31.20 -12.66 -21.71
CA HIS A 3 32.49 -12.01 -21.95
C HIS A 3 32.31 -10.54 -22.34
N PHE A 4 31.34 -10.26 -23.22
CA PHE A 4 31.06 -8.92 -23.72
C PHE A 4 30.86 -7.89 -22.60
N LEU A 5 30.11 -8.23 -21.56
CA LEU A 5 29.89 -7.27 -20.46
C LEU A 5 31.21 -6.92 -19.77
N LYS A 6 32.12 -7.86 -19.57
CA LYS A 6 33.40 -7.61 -18.88
C LYS A 6 34.32 -6.67 -19.65
N ASP A 7 34.20 -6.66 -20.97
CA ASP A 7 35.02 -5.84 -21.86
C ASP A 7 34.51 -4.38 -21.94
N LEU A 8 33.27 -4.12 -21.51
CA LEU A 8 32.71 -2.77 -21.45
C LEU A 8 33.24 -1.98 -20.24
N PRO A 9 33.43 -0.65 -20.33
CA PRO A 9 33.69 0.20 -19.17
C PRO A 9 32.60 0.09 -18.10
N ARG A 10 32.97 0.33 -16.84
CA ARG A 10 32.08 0.20 -15.67
C ARG A 10 30.82 1.06 -15.81
N GLU A 11 30.96 2.27 -16.33
CA GLU A 11 29.88 3.24 -16.50
C GLU A 11 28.82 2.76 -17.50
N ILE A 12 29.25 2.06 -18.55
CA ILE A 12 28.34 1.47 -19.53
C ILE A 12 27.65 0.25 -18.93
N ARG A 13 28.37 -0.58 -18.17
CA ARG A 13 27.77 -1.70 -17.44
C ARG A 13 26.69 -1.23 -16.46
N ASP A 14 26.94 -0.16 -15.70
CA ASP A 14 25.97 0.39 -14.75
C ASP A 14 24.70 0.89 -15.43
N LYS A 15 24.82 1.52 -16.61
CA LYS A 15 23.65 1.89 -17.42
C LYS A 15 22.86 0.68 -17.89
N ILE A 16 23.54 -0.39 -18.31
CA ILE A 16 22.89 -1.66 -18.68
C ILE A 16 22.20 -2.28 -17.46
N TYR A 17 22.87 -2.32 -16.31
CA TYR A 17 22.30 -2.85 -15.07
C TYR A 17 21.05 -2.05 -14.66
N ALA A 18 21.13 -0.72 -14.70
CA ALA A 18 19.99 0.13 -14.37
C ALA A 18 18.80 -0.11 -15.29
N TYR A 19 19.05 -0.22 -16.61
CA TYR A 19 18.01 -0.51 -17.59
C TYR A 19 17.38 -1.90 -17.39
N VAL A 20 18.19 -2.94 -17.17
CA VAL A 20 17.72 -4.33 -17.08
C VAL A 20 17.06 -4.63 -15.74
N LEU A 21 17.52 -4.01 -14.65
CA LEU A 21 17.08 -4.32 -13.28
C LEU A 21 15.97 -3.40 -12.78
N ALA A 22 15.70 -2.27 -13.43
CA ALA A 22 14.57 -1.43 -13.09
C ALA A 22 13.25 -2.14 -13.42
N SER A 23 12.43 -2.39 -12.40
CA SER A 23 11.04 -2.82 -12.60
C SER A 23 10.26 -1.70 -13.27
N PRO A 24 9.40 -1.99 -14.25
CA PRO A 24 8.47 -0.99 -14.80
C PRO A 24 7.59 -0.33 -13.74
N SER A 25 7.31 -1.03 -12.63
CA SER A 25 6.53 -0.49 -11.51
C SER A 25 7.37 0.19 -10.42
N GLY A 26 8.70 0.10 -10.51
CA GLY A 26 9.62 0.46 -9.42
C GLY A 26 9.49 -0.45 -8.18
N CYS A 27 8.73 -1.54 -8.27
CA CYS A 27 8.51 -2.47 -7.18
C CYS A 27 8.67 -3.92 -7.66
N ILE A 28 9.26 -4.76 -6.82
CA ILE A 28 9.59 -6.16 -7.13
C ILE A 28 9.20 -7.07 -5.97
N THR A 29 8.89 -8.33 -6.25
CA THR A 29 8.67 -9.36 -5.22
C THR A 29 9.43 -10.64 -5.54
N LEU A 30 9.62 -11.50 -4.54
CA LEU A 30 10.30 -12.80 -4.68
C LEU A 30 9.25 -13.90 -4.76
N ALA A 31 8.93 -14.34 -5.98
CA ALA A 31 8.14 -15.55 -6.17
C ALA A 31 8.99 -16.79 -5.89
N ARG A 32 8.47 -17.74 -5.14
CA ARG A 32 9.12 -19.04 -4.99
C ARG A 32 9.13 -19.76 -6.34
N GLY A 33 10.26 -20.32 -6.72
CA GLY A 33 10.36 -21.17 -7.91
C GLY A 33 9.49 -22.43 -7.77
N GLU A 34 9.23 -23.08 -8.89
CA GLU A 34 8.42 -24.30 -8.94
C GLU A 34 8.95 -25.38 -7.97
N TYR A 35 8.04 -26.23 -7.48
CA TYR A 35 8.23 -27.22 -6.40
C TYR A 35 9.55 -28.02 -6.41
N LYS A 36 10.19 -28.19 -7.57
CA LYS A 36 11.48 -28.92 -7.72
C LYS A 36 12.71 -28.11 -7.28
N GLN A 37 12.60 -26.79 -7.10
CA GLN A 37 13.69 -25.92 -6.66
C GLN A 37 13.29 -25.15 -5.40
N LYS A 38 13.13 -25.88 -4.29
CA LYS A 38 12.64 -25.38 -2.98
C LYS A 38 13.34 -24.13 -2.42
N HIS A 39 14.51 -23.76 -2.95
CA HIS A 39 15.33 -22.62 -2.54
C HIS A 39 15.62 -21.62 -3.67
N SER A 40 14.98 -21.78 -4.83
CA SER A 40 15.08 -20.77 -5.88
C SER A 40 13.97 -19.73 -5.70
N TYR A 41 14.35 -18.46 -5.76
CA TYR A 41 13.41 -17.36 -5.87
C TYR A 41 13.54 -16.74 -7.25
N ARG A 42 12.41 -16.33 -7.82
CA ARG A 42 12.30 -15.51 -9.03
C ARG A 42 11.85 -14.12 -8.62
N ILE A 43 12.64 -13.11 -8.91
CA ILE A 43 12.19 -11.72 -8.81
C ILE A 43 11.26 -11.44 -9.98
N GLN A 44 10.13 -10.82 -9.68
CA GLN A 44 9.15 -10.37 -10.66
C GLN A 44 8.66 -8.97 -10.29
N PRO A 45 8.21 -8.15 -11.25
CA PRO A 45 7.55 -6.90 -10.93
C PRO A 45 6.38 -7.13 -9.97
N HIS A 46 6.20 -6.22 -9.03
CA HIS A 46 5.07 -6.22 -8.12
C HIS A 46 4.25 -4.96 -8.30
N TYR A 47 2.93 -5.10 -8.24
CA TYR A 47 1.98 -4.01 -8.34
C TYR A 47 1.11 -4.05 -7.07
N PRO A 48 1.49 -3.32 -6.00
CA PRO A 48 0.88 -3.46 -4.67
C PRO A 48 -0.59 -3.04 -4.58
N THR A 49 -1.18 -2.63 -5.70
CA THR A 49 -2.47 -1.94 -5.74
C THR A 49 -3.46 -2.51 -6.75
N SER A 50 -3.05 -3.50 -7.56
CA SER A 50 -3.96 -4.11 -8.54
C SER A 50 -4.84 -5.20 -7.94
N GLY A 51 -4.55 -5.69 -6.72
CA GLY A 51 -5.26 -6.83 -6.11
C GLY A 51 -5.10 -8.15 -6.87
N THR A 52 -4.62 -8.10 -8.11
CA THR A 52 -4.25 -9.22 -8.96
C THR A 52 -2.73 -9.33 -8.99
N THR A 53 -2.22 -10.43 -8.47
CA THR A 53 -0.80 -10.84 -8.58
C THR A 53 -0.44 -11.37 -9.97
N HIS A 54 -1.36 -11.28 -10.94
CA HIS A 54 -1.13 -11.71 -12.32
C HIS A 54 -0.17 -10.77 -13.03
N CYS A 55 1.11 -11.04 -12.83
CA CYS A 55 2.19 -10.49 -13.63
C CYS A 55 2.17 -11.23 -14.97
N HIS A 56 2.08 -10.51 -16.09
CA HIS A 56 2.31 -11.15 -17.39
C HIS A 56 3.74 -11.73 -17.40
N PRO A 57 3.95 -12.99 -17.75
CA PRO A 57 5.27 -13.63 -17.72
C PRO A 57 6.32 -12.87 -18.55
N ASP A 58 5.88 -12.15 -19.57
CA ASP A 58 6.73 -11.35 -20.47
C ASP A 58 7.31 -10.09 -19.84
N ASN A 59 6.79 -9.66 -18.68
CA ASN A 59 7.30 -8.48 -17.95
C ASN A 59 8.31 -8.85 -16.86
N ALA A 60 8.76 -10.11 -16.80
CA ALA A 60 9.73 -10.53 -15.79
C ALA A 60 11.07 -9.81 -15.98
N ILE A 61 11.59 -9.23 -14.90
CA ILE A 61 12.92 -8.63 -14.88
C ILE A 61 13.96 -9.71 -15.20
N GLY A 62 14.84 -9.41 -16.15
CA GLY A 62 15.87 -10.33 -16.64
C GLY A 62 17.00 -10.58 -15.64
N LEU A 63 16.70 -11.26 -14.53
CA LEU A 63 17.68 -11.57 -13.48
C LEU A 63 18.74 -12.60 -13.87
N GLN A 64 18.70 -13.12 -15.09
CA GLN A 64 19.77 -14.00 -15.57
C GLN A 64 21.13 -13.35 -15.35
N LEU A 65 21.18 -12.02 -15.42
CA LEU A 65 22.36 -11.21 -15.13
C LEU A 65 22.95 -11.45 -13.74
N LEU A 66 22.11 -11.50 -12.69
CA LEU A 66 22.54 -11.74 -11.31
C LEU A 66 23.08 -13.15 -11.08
N LYS A 67 22.72 -14.10 -11.93
CA LYS A 67 23.13 -15.52 -11.84
C LYS A 67 24.40 -15.84 -12.62
N THR A 68 25.03 -14.84 -13.26
CA THR A 68 26.08 -15.11 -14.24
C THR A 68 27.46 -15.33 -13.64
N CYS A 69 28.08 -14.29 -13.08
CA CYS A 69 29.41 -14.38 -12.45
C CYS A 69 29.51 -13.46 -11.24
N LYS A 70 30.45 -13.79 -10.33
CA LYS A 70 30.63 -13.07 -9.05
C LYS A 70 30.82 -11.57 -9.24
N GLN A 71 31.60 -11.16 -10.25
CA GLN A 71 31.80 -9.76 -10.56
C GLN A 71 30.47 -9.06 -10.86
N ILE A 72 29.72 -9.52 -11.86
CA ILE A 72 28.43 -8.92 -12.25
C ILE A 72 27.45 -8.90 -11.07
N TYR A 73 27.43 -9.95 -10.25
CA TYR A 73 26.59 -10.00 -9.06
C TYR A 73 26.94 -8.89 -8.06
N GLU A 74 28.21 -8.79 -7.63
CA GLU A 74 28.65 -7.74 -6.70
C GLU A 74 28.40 -6.34 -7.26
N GLU A 75 28.62 -6.20 -8.57
CA GLU A 75 28.48 -4.96 -9.32
C GLU A 75 27.04 -4.44 -9.44
N SER A 76 26.04 -5.33 -9.41
CA SER A 76 24.66 -5.00 -9.80
C SER A 76 23.62 -5.24 -8.71
N ARG A 77 23.94 -6.02 -7.66
CA ARG A 77 22.99 -6.28 -6.55
C ARG A 77 22.52 -5.00 -5.86
N ASP A 78 23.39 -4.01 -5.71
CA ASP A 78 23.05 -2.76 -5.03
C ASP A 78 22.19 -1.87 -5.93
N ILE A 79 22.45 -1.88 -7.24
CA ILE A 79 21.67 -1.16 -8.25
C ILE A 79 20.22 -1.68 -8.25
N LEU A 80 20.03 -2.99 -8.16
CA LEU A 80 18.68 -3.59 -8.05
C LEU A 80 17.87 -2.94 -6.90
N TRP A 81 18.44 -2.86 -5.70
CA TRP A 81 17.73 -2.35 -4.52
C TRP A 81 17.69 -0.82 -4.44
N GLN A 82 18.51 -0.12 -5.21
CA GLN A 82 18.42 1.33 -5.39
C GLN A 82 17.25 1.72 -6.29
N LEU A 83 16.99 0.92 -7.32
CA LEU A 83 15.98 1.22 -8.33
C LEU A 83 14.59 0.65 -8.00
N ASN A 84 14.50 -0.26 -7.03
CA ASN A 84 13.27 -0.96 -6.75
C ASN A 84 12.97 -1.06 -5.25
N SER A 85 11.69 -0.92 -4.91
CA SER A 85 11.16 -1.31 -3.61
C SER A 85 10.78 -2.79 -3.59
N TYR A 86 10.90 -3.43 -2.43
CA TYR A 86 10.43 -4.80 -2.23
C TYR A 86 8.94 -4.82 -1.87
N GLY A 87 8.13 -5.56 -2.61
CA GLY A 87 6.68 -5.68 -2.44
C GLY A 87 6.28 -6.95 -1.69
N ILE A 88 5.44 -6.80 -0.67
CA ILE A 88 4.84 -7.89 0.12
C ILE A 88 3.32 -7.67 0.19
N ASP A 89 2.52 -8.71 -0.10
CA ASP A 89 1.06 -8.64 -0.10
C ASP A 89 0.44 -9.58 0.95
N THR A 90 -0.27 -9.01 1.92
CA THR A 90 -0.81 -9.75 3.07
C THR A 90 -1.97 -10.70 2.76
N SER A 91 -2.60 -10.65 1.58
CA SER A 91 -3.73 -11.54 1.26
C SER A 91 -3.36 -13.02 1.40
N TRP A 92 -2.11 -13.36 1.09
CA TRP A 92 -1.59 -14.72 1.15
C TRP A 92 -0.35 -14.84 2.07
N ASP A 93 0.46 -13.79 2.18
CA ASP A 93 1.79 -13.86 2.83
C ASP A 93 1.74 -13.89 4.37
N LEU A 94 0.64 -13.43 5.01
CA LEU A 94 0.50 -13.54 6.47
C LEU A 94 0.29 -14.99 6.95
N ALA A 95 -0.14 -15.89 6.07
CA ALA A 95 -0.31 -17.29 6.41
C ALA A 95 1.02 -18.05 6.40
N ASP A 96 1.95 -17.63 5.53
CA ASP A 96 3.23 -18.30 5.33
C ASP A 96 4.38 -17.30 5.45
N PHE A 97 4.82 -17.06 6.69
CA PHE A 97 5.97 -16.21 7.00
C PHE A 97 7.26 -16.69 6.32
N SER A 98 7.29 -17.91 5.74
CA SER A 98 8.41 -18.37 4.91
C SER A 98 8.58 -17.59 3.60
N MET A 99 7.58 -16.77 3.22
CA MET A 99 7.65 -15.86 2.06
C MET A 99 8.49 -14.60 2.36
N CYS A 100 8.72 -14.27 3.63
CA CYS A 100 9.67 -13.20 3.96
C CYS A 100 11.09 -13.64 3.55
N PRO A 101 11.81 -12.82 2.76
CA PRO A 101 13.16 -13.15 2.33
C PRO A 101 14.04 -13.53 3.53
N PRO A 102 14.98 -14.48 3.35
CA PRO A 102 16.02 -14.74 4.33
C PRO A 102 16.70 -13.43 4.75
N LEU A 103 17.18 -13.36 5.99
CA LEU A 103 17.74 -12.13 6.57
C LEU A 103 18.79 -11.48 5.64
N LEU A 104 19.64 -12.30 5.02
CA LEU A 104 20.68 -11.87 4.08
C LEU A 104 20.13 -11.05 2.90
N VAL A 105 19.00 -11.47 2.33
CA VAL A 105 18.34 -10.72 1.25
C VAL A 105 17.68 -9.47 1.83
N GLY A 106 17.00 -9.63 2.97
CA GLY A 106 16.34 -8.53 3.68
C GLY A 106 17.26 -7.36 4.02
N GLN A 107 18.53 -7.63 4.36
CA GLN A 107 19.53 -6.61 4.69
C GLN A 107 19.90 -5.71 3.51
N SER A 108 19.67 -6.15 2.28
CA SER A 108 19.94 -5.35 1.08
C SER A 108 18.74 -4.47 0.67
N ILE A 109 17.55 -4.76 1.18
CA ILE A 109 16.32 -4.02 0.85
C ILE A 109 16.41 -2.62 1.44
N ARG A 110 16.21 -1.60 0.59
CA ARG A 110 16.25 -0.18 0.99
C ARG A 110 14.87 0.43 1.18
N SER A 111 13.92 0.03 0.34
CA SER A 111 12.54 0.49 0.37
C SER A 111 11.61 -0.71 0.30
N LEU A 112 10.53 -0.66 1.09
CA LEU A 112 9.53 -1.71 1.19
C LEU A 112 8.14 -1.15 0.90
N GLU A 113 7.37 -1.88 0.11
CA GLU A 113 5.95 -1.64 -0.19
C GLU A 113 5.15 -2.79 0.43
N PHE A 114 4.40 -2.53 1.52
CA PHE A 114 3.69 -3.54 2.28
C PHE A 114 2.18 -3.35 2.19
N GLY A 115 1.49 -4.28 1.51
CA GLY A 115 0.04 -4.24 1.36
C GLY A 115 -0.68 -4.93 2.50
N ILE A 116 -1.41 -4.19 3.35
CA ILE A 116 -2.23 -4.71 4.44
C ILE A 116 -3.72 -4.65 4.11
N HIS A 117 -4.38 -5.78 4.16
CA HIS A 117 -5.84 -5.81 4.22
C HIS A 117 -6.31 -5.37 5.60
N TYR A 118 -7.17 -4.35 5.64
CA TYR A 118 -7.83 -3.99 6.89
C TYR A 118 -8.60 -5.21 7.41
N PRO A 119 -8.52 -5.48 8.72
CA PRO A 119 -9.15 -6.66 9.28
C PRO A 119 -10.66 -6.56 9.32
N SER A 120 -11.31 -7.27 8.40
CA SER A 120 -12.74 -7.61 8.51
C SER A 120 -12.87 -9.07 8.98
N GLY A 121 -13.58 -9.31 10.08
CA GLY A 121 -13.99 -10.65 10.50
C GLY A 121 -13.45 -11.14 11.85
N SER A 122 -13.85 -12.36 12.21
CA SER A 122 -13.62 -12.98 13.52
C SER A 122 -12.16 -13.33 13.80
N GLU A 123 -11.32 -13.48 12.79
CA GLU A 123 -9.89 -13.84 12.97
C GLU A 123 -9.07 -12.75 13.67
N PHE A 124 -9.40 -11.48 13.43
CA PHE A 124 -8.73 -10.38 14.11
C PHE A 124 -9.24 -10.19 15.53
N ALA A 125 -10.51 -10.52 15.79
CA ALA A 125 -11.04 -10.60 17.14
C ALA A 125 -10.30 -11.66 17.99
N LYS A 126 -9.72 -12.69 17.35
CA LYS A 126 -8.86 -13.69 17.99
C LYS A 126 -7.39 -13.26 18.14
N GLY A 127 -7.00 -12.07 17.70
CA GLY A 127 -5.65 -11.49 17.87
C GLY A 127 -4.53 -12.13 17.02
N LEU A 128 -4.76 -13.26 16.36
CA LEU A 128 -3.73 -14.00 15.64
C LEU A 128 -3.10 -13.19 14.48
N LYS A 129 -3.92 -12.44 13.73
CA LYS A 129 -3.42 -11.59 12.63
C LYS A 129 -2.61 -10.40 13.14
N VAL A 130 -2.95 -9.86 14.31
CA VAL A 130 -2.21 -8.76 14.96
C VAL A 130 -0.81 -9.22 15.30
N GLN A 131 -0.69 -10.36 15.99
CA GLN A 131 0.60 -10.94 16.37
C GLN A 131 1.48 -11.23 15.16
N ARG A 132 0.89 -11.73 14.06
CA ARG A 132 1.62 -11.95 12.81
C ARG A 132 2.13 -10.62 12.23
N MET A 133 1.29 -9.60 12.22
CA MET A 133 1.66 -8.26 11.75
C MET A 133 2.79 -7.66 12.61
N GLU A 134 2.73 -7.80 13.94
CA GLU A 134 3.79 -7.37 14.86
C GLU A 134 5.12 -8.07 14.57
N LYS A 135 5.10 -9.40 14.38
CA LYS A 135 6.31 -10.16 13.98
C LYS A 135 6.89 -9.70 12.65
N ILE A 136 6.04 -9.35 11.68
CA ILE A 136 6.50 -8.79 10.41
C ILE A 136 7.19 -7.44 10.63
N PHE A 137 6.59 -6.56 11.42
CA PHE A 137 7.19 -5.26 11.73
C PHE A 137 8.48 -5.40 12.52
N GLU A 138 8.57 -6.35 13.45
CA GLU A 138 9.82 -6.70 14.14
C GLU A 138 10.90 -7.11 13.12
N ARG A 139 10.54 -7.92 12.13
CA ARG A 139 11.45 -8.33 11.05
C ARG A 139 11.92 -7.14 10.20
N PHE A 140 11.02 -6.22 9.86
CA PHE A 140 11.39 -4.99 9.16
C PHE A 140 12.31 -4.12 10.02
N GLY A 141 12.08 -4.09 11.34
CA GLY A 141 12.98 -3.44 12.28
C GLY A 141 14.37 -4.06 12.25
N GLN A 142 14.48 -5.39 12.23
CA GLN A 142 15.77 -6.08 12.07
C GLN A 142 16.47 -5.71 10.75
N TRP A 143 15.72 -5.57 9.64
CA TRP A 143 16.28 -5.14 8.35
C TRP A 143 16.74 -3.68 8.35
N SER A 144 16.13 -2.83 9.18
CA SER A 144 16.57 -1.45 9.37
C SER A 144 17.79 -1.37 10.28
N GLU A 145 17.79 -2.09 11.41
CA GLU A 145 18.87 -2.04 12.39
C GLU A 145 20.16 -2.72 11.90
N HIS A 146 20.04 -3.83 11.16
CA HIS A 146 21.19 -4.65 10.72
C HIS A 146 21.37 -4.64 9.21
N GLY A 147 20.67 -3.77 8.49
CA GLY A 147 20.62 -3.77 7.03
C GLY A 147 20.44 -2.36 6.47
N SER A 148 19.81 -2.29 5.31
CA SER A 148 19.71 -1.05 4.52
C SER A 148 18.30 -0.45 4.50
N LEU A 149 17.34 -1.01 5.25
CA LEU A 149 15.95 -0.59 5.15
C LEU A 149 15.77 0.83 5.71
N ALA A 150 15.49 1.75 4.79
CA ALA A 150 15.37 3.18 5.08
C ALA A 150 13.94 3.70 4.89
N ALA A 151 13.08 3.00 4.12
CA ALA A 151 11.70 3.40 3.89
C ALA A 151 10.73 2.21 3.89
N VAL A 152 9.56 2.39 4.52
CA VAL A 152 8.40 1.49 4.40
C VAL A 152 7.17 2.29 4.00
N ARG A 153 6.54 1.91 2.90
CA ARG A 153 5.22 2.39 2.50
C ARG A 153 4.19 1.31 2.74
N LEU A 154 3.21 1.64 3.57
CA LEU A 154 2.09 0.79 3.93
C LEU A 154 0.92 1.08 2.98
N HIS A 155 0.50 0.11 2.18
CA HIS A 155 -0.73 0.19 1.38
C HIS A 155 -1.88 -0.41 2.17
N LEU A 156 -2.94 0.34 2.37
CA LEU A 156 -4.19 -0.24 2.85
C LEU A 156 -4.95 -0.84 1.66
N VAL A 157 -4.74 -2.13 1.44
CA VAL A 157 -5.34 -2.91 0.36
C VAL A 157 -6.73 -3.35 0.82
N GLN A 158 -7.73 -2.50 0.72
CA GLN A 158 -9.11 -2.94 0.74
C GLN A 158 -9.84 -2.36 -0.45
N ASP A 159 -10.89 -3.07 -0.89
CA ASP A 159 -12.02 -2.42 -1.53
C ASP A 159 -12.45 -1.32 -0.57
N PHE A 160 -12.09 -0.06 -0.86
CA PHE A 160 -12.47 1.07 -0.04
C PHE A 160 -14.00 1.07 0.17
N ASP A 161 -14.76 0.49 -0.75
CA ASP A 161 -16.17 0.12 -0.63
C ASP A 161 -16.51 -0.63 0.67
N LYS A 162 -15.66 -1.55 1.15
CA LYS A 162 -15.82 -2.22 2.45
C LYS A 162 -15.58 -1.27 3.61
N VAL A 163 -14.58 -0.39 3.53
CA VAL A 163 -14.35 0.70 4.50
C VAL A 163 -15.56 1.64 4.54
N MET A 164 -16.17 1.91 3.38
CA MET A 164 -17.40 2.71 3.27
C MET A 164 -18.58 1.99 3.93
N LEU A 165 -18.68 0.67 3.77
CA LEU A 165 -19.64 -0.17 4.49
C LEU A 165 -19.34 -0.25 5.99
N LEU A 166 -18.10 -0.02 6.44
CA LEU A 166 -17.83 0.11 7.88
C LEU A 166 -18.56 1.32 8.47
N GLY A 167 -18.80 2.35 7.66
CA GLY A 167 -19.67 3.47 8.00
C GLY A 167 -21.14 3.07 8.18
N ARG A 168 -21.55 1.85 7.87
CA ARG A 168 -22.89 1.30 8.20
C ARG A 168 -22.88 0.36 9.40
N ILE A 169 -21.70 0.07 9.96
CA ILE A 169 -21.60 -0.81 11.13
C ILE A 169 -22.13 -0.04 12.33
N SER A 170 -23.25 -0.53 12.83
CA SER A 170 -23.80 -0.10 14.11
C SER A 170 -22.74 -0.27 15.22
N PRO A 171 -22.61 0.69 16.16
CA PRO A 171 -21.72 0.60 17.32
C PRO A 171 -21.88 -0.68 18.15
N ILE A 172 -22.93 -1.46 17.92
CA ILE A 172 -23.21 -2.75 18.56
C ILE A 172 -22.14 -3.81 18.20
N ASN A 173 -21.39 -3.66 17.10
CA ASN A 173 -20.36 -4.66 16.75
C ASN A 173 -19.02 -4.41 17.48
N SER A 174 -18.99 -4.76 18.77
CA SER A 174 -17.84 -4.64 19.66
C SER A 174 -16.56 -5.30 19.12
N SER A 175 -16.68 -6.34 18.29
CA SER A 175 -15.51 -7.03 17.72
C SER A 175 -14.75 -6.17 16.72
N ILE A 176 -15.43 -5.28 16.00
CA ILE A 176 -14.82 -4.42 14.97
C ILE A 176 -14.08 -3.26 15.64
N VAL A 177 -14.67 -2.65 16.66
CA VAL A 177 -13.99 -1.64 17.48
C VAL A 177 -12.75 -2.24 18.15
N ARG A 178 -12.87 -3.45 18.71
CA ARG A 178 -11.73 -4.15 19.32
C ARG A 178 -10.64 -4.46 18.28
N SER A 179 -11.02 -4.96 17.10
CA SER A 179 -10.07 -5.26 16.02
C SER A 179 -9.33 -4.01 15.55
N HIS A 180 -10.05 -2.88 15.42
CA HIS A 180 -9.45 -1.61 15.09
C HIS A 180 -8.43 -1.15 16.14
N ARG A 181 -8.76 -1.24 17.43
CA ARG A 181 -7.83 -0.87 18.51
C ARG A 181 -6.55 -1.70 18.46
N PHE A 182 -6.66 -3.02 18.24
CA PHE A 182 -5.48 -3.86 18.09
C PHE A 182 -4.66 -3.53 16.85
N PHE A 183 -5.34 -3.21 15.74
CA PHE A 183 -4.67 -2.76 14.52
C PHE A 183 -3.88 -1.47 14.78
N LEU A 184 -4.50 -0.46 15.38
CA LEU A 184 -3.84 0.79 15.75
C LEU A 184 -2.68 0.58 16.74
N ALA A 185 -2.86 -0.31 17.72
CA ALA A 185 -1.81 -0.64 18.68
C ALA A 185 -0.57 -1.21 17.99
N ALA A 186 -0.75 -2.19 17.10
CA ALA A 186 0.36 -2.80 16.38
C ALA A 186 1.05 -1.83 15.40
N LEU A 187 0.31 -0.93 14.73
CA LEU A 187 0.91 0.16 13.95
C LEU A 187 1.72 1.12 14.84
N THR A 188 1.20 1.44 16.03
CA THR A 188 1.89 2.31 16.99
C THR A 188 3.17 1.65 17.48
N THR A 189 3.13 0.37 17.85
CA THR A 189 4.30 -0.42 18.25
C THR A 189 5.33 -0.47 17.12
N ALA A 190 4.90 -0.71 15.89
CA ALA A 190 5.79 -0.67 14.73
C ALA A 190 6.48 0.68 14.60
N ARG A 191 5.73 1.79 14.76
CA ARG A 191 6.27 3.15 14.68
C ARG A 191 7.29 3.46 15.78
N THR A 192 6.98 3.08 17.02
CA THR A 192 7.77 3.50 18.20
C THR A 192 8.93 2.55 18.51
N VAL A 193 8.80 1.28 18.17
CA VAL A 193 9.77 0.23 18.51
C VAL A 193 10.54 -0.20 17.26
N SER A 194 9.88 -0.89 16.33
CA SER A 194 10.57 -1.61 15.26
C SER A 194 11.08 -0.70 14.14
N LEU A 195 10.32 0.32 13.77
CA LEU A 195 10.57 1.17 12.59
C LEU A 195 10.90 2.61 12.98
N ARG A 196 11.41 2.85 14.21
CA ARG A 196 11.62 4.20 14.76
C ARG A 196 12.47 5.12 13.86
N ASN A 197 13.45 4.54 13.16
CA ASN A 197 14.41 5.26 12.31
C ASN A 197 14.11 5.11 10.81
N VAL A 198 12.94 4.56 10.47
CA VAL A 198 12.55 4.29 9.08
C VAL A 198 11.57 5.36 8.61
N HIS A 199 11.78 5.87 7.39
CA HIS A 199 10.81 6.72 6.73
C HIS A 199 9.53 5.92 6.46
N ARG A 200 8.37 6.50 6.76
CA ARG A 200 7.09 5.79 6.73
C ARG A 200 6.09 6.57 5.89
N ASP A 201 5.49 5.86 4.95
CA ASP A 201 4.35 6.34 4.18
C ASP A 201 3.15 5.45 4.44
N LEU A 202 1.97 6.05 4.43
CA LEU A 202 0.69 5.39 4.40
C LEU A 202 0.01 5.75 3.09
N ALA A 203 -0.11 4.78 2.19
CA ALA A 203 -0.78 4.95 0.91
C ALA A 203 -2.16 4.28 0.93
N LEU A 204 -3.17 5.01 0.48
CA LEU A 204 -4.52 4.52 0.33
C LEU A 204 -5.03 4.86 -1.06
N LYS A 205 -5.54 3.85 -1.74
CA LYS A 205 -6.33 4.04 -2.96
C LYS A 205 -7.80 4.03 -2.60
N THR A 206 -8.42 5.20 -2.57
CA THR A 206 -9.84 5.33 -2.28
C THR A 206 -10.68 4.97 -3.52
N SER A 207 -10.06 5.02 -4.71
CA SER A 207 -10.78 4.93 -5.99
C SER A 207 -11.88 5.98 -6.15
N TRP A 208 -11.84 7.05 -5.36
CA TRP A 208 -12.87 8.09 -5.36
C TRP A 208 -13.17 8.68 -6.73
N PRO A 209 -12.16 8.98 -7.59
CA PRO A 209 -12.43 9.46 -8.94
C PRO A 209 -13.31 8.52 -9.78
N ARG A 210 -13.34 7.22 -9.44
CA ARG A 210 -14.14 6.19 -10.12
C ARG A 210 -15.54 6.00 -9.50
N LEU A 211 -15.78 6.52 -8.30
CA LEU A 211 -17.11 6.44 -7.67
C LEU A 211 -18.13 7.25 -8.46
N THR A 212 -19.32 6.69 -8.61
CA THR A 212 -20.50 7.37 -9.18
C THR A 212 -20.96 8.53 -8.29
N THR A 213 -21.70 9.48 -8.86
CA THR A 213 -22.28 10.61 -8.11
C THR A 213 -23.13 10.12 -6.93
N GLU A 214 -23.92 9.05 -7.11
CA GLU A 214 -24.74 8.48 -6.04
C GLU A 214 -23.91 7.93 -4.87
N GLN A 215 -22.82 7.21 -5.16
CA GLN A 215 -21.89 6.71 -4.14
C GLN A 215 -21.23 7.86 -3.37
N ARG A 216 -20.81 8.92 -4.08
CA ARG A 216 -20.25 10.13 -3.45
C ARG A 216 -21.28 10.86 -2.59
N MET A 217 -22.53 10.96 -3.03
CA MET A 217 -23.60 11.57 -2.21
C MET A 217 -23.91 10.74 -0.97
N LEU A 218 -23.98 9.41 -1.10
CA LEU A 218 -24.16 8.51 0.04
C LEU A 218 -23.02 8.68 1.05
N TRP A 219 -21.79 8.84 0.58
CA TRP A 219 -20.65 9.14 1.43
C TRP A 219 -20.82 10.43 2.20
N THR A 220 -21.11 11.54 1.52
CA THR A 220 -21.32 12.84 2.16
C THR A 220 -22.44 12.77 3.19
N LYS A 221 -23.53 12.03 2.90
CA LYS A 221 -24.59 11.77 3.88
C LYS A 221 -24.08 10.99 5.09
N VAL A 222 -23.30 9.92 4.91
CA VAL A 222 -22.74 9.13 6.02
C VAL A 222 -21.75 9.96 6.85
N GLN A 223 -21.00 10.86 6.22
CA GLN A 223 -20.05 11.73 6.90
C GLN A 223 -20.77 12.82 7.71
N ASN A 224 -21.77 13.47 7.12
CA ASN A 224 -22.52 14.55 7.76
C ASN A 224 -23.51 14.05 8.82
N ALA A 225 -24.15 12.89 8.62
CA ALA A 225 -25.16 12.35 9.55
C ALA A 225 -24.59 11.88 10.91
N LYS A 226 -23.29 12.07 11.15
CA LYS A 226 -22.58 11.47 12.29
C LYS A 226 -21.77 12.43 13.15
N GLU A 227 -21.64 13.69 12.76
CA GLU A 227 -21.05 14.69 13.67
C GLU A 227 -21.93 14.88 14.92
N ASP A 228 -23.23 14.57 14.83
CA ASP A 228 -24.19 14.72 15.94
C ASP A 228 -24.39 13.47 16.82
N ASN A 229 -23.78 12.32 16.50
CA ASN A 229 -23.98 11.09 17.28
C ASN A 229 -22.66 10.48 17.79
N PRO A 230 -22.34 10.66 19.09
CA PRO A 230 -21.06 10.26 19.68
C PRO A 230 -20.83 8.75 19.69
N HIS A 231 -21.86 7.93 19.45
CA HIS A 231 -21.74 6.49 19.39
C HIS A 231 -21.16 5.99 18.06
N TRP A 232 -21.07 6.82 17.01
CA TRP A 232 -20.43 6.41 15.76
C TRP A 232 -18.90 6.48 15.88
N VAL A 233 -18.30 5.35 16.24
CA VAL A 233 -16.85 5.21 16.41
C VAL A 233 -16.10 5.25 15.07
N PHE A 234 -16.78 4.94 13.96
CA PHE A 234 -16.17 4.81 12.63
C PHE A 234 -16.79 5.79 11.62
N THR A 235 -16.20 6.99 11.52
CA THR A 235 -16.26 7.74 10.27
C THR A 235 -14.98 7.46 9.47
N PRO A 236 -15.04 7.48 8.14
CA PRO A 236 -13.85 7.25 7.33
C PRO A 236 -12.74 8.27 7.57
N THR A 237 -13.10 9.54 7.74
CA THR A 237 -12.15 10.61 8.11
C THR A 237 -11.49 10.32 9.45
N ARG A 238 -12.27 9.91 10.47
CA ARG A 238 -11.73 9.50 11.77
C ARG A 238 -10.84 8.28 11.64
N PHE A 239 -11.26 7.26 10.89
CA PHE A 239 -10.48 6.06 10.65
C PHE A 239 -9.12 6.40 10.03
N LEU A 240 -9.09 7.19 8.96
CA LEU A 240 -7.83 7.59 8.33
C LEU A 240 -6.94 8.41 9.25
N ARG A 241 -7.53 9.34 10.00
CA ARG A 241 -6.81 10.12 11.00
C ARG A 241 -6.21 9.21 12.08
N ASP A 242 -6.98 8.27 12.61
CA ASP A 242 -6.54 7.39 13.69
C ASP A 242 -5.44 6.43 13.18
N VAL A 243 -5.56 5.89 11.96
CA VAL A 243 -4.53 5.06 11.33
C VAL A 243 -3.26 5.86 11.01
N HIS A 244 -3.37 7.06 10.45
CA HIS A 244 -2.23 7.94 10.19
C HIS A 244 -1.55 8.37 11.50
N ALA A 245 -2.32 8.67 12.54
CA ALA A 245 -1.79 8.99 13.85
C ALA A 245 -1.05 7.81 14.48
N ALA A 246 -1.49 6.56 14.24
CA ALA A 246 -0.81 5.36 14.72
C ALA A 246 0.47 5.06 13.91
N TRP A 247 0.42 5.13 12.58
CA TRP A 247 1.55 4.81 11.70
C TRP A 247 2.61 5.92 11.63
N GLY A 248 2.18 7.18 11.64
CA GLY A 248 3.02 8.36 11.46
C GLY A 248 3.41 8.61 9.99
N GLY A 249 4.37 9.52 9.80
CA GLY A 249 4.93 9.83 8.48
C GLY A 249 3.96 10.53 7.54
N GLU A 250 3.98 10.16 6.26
CA GLU A 250 3.13 10.78 5.23
C GLU A 250 1.89 9.95 4.93
N LEU A 251 0.77 10.62 4.66
CA LEU A 251 -0.48 10.01 4.19
C LEU A 251 -0.72 10.42 2.74
N TRP A 252 -0.76 9.44 1.86
CA TRP A 252 -1.00 9.56 0.43
C TRP A 252 -2.37 8.99 0.07
N LEU A 253 -3.22 9.78 -0.59
CA LEU A 253 -4.57 9.43 -1.01
C LEU A 253 -4.64 9.50 -2.53
N ASP A 254 -4.83 8.35 -3.18
CA ASP A 254 -4.86 8.24 -4.65
C ASP A 254 -3.66 8.89 -5.36
N GLY A 255 -2.49 8.87 -4.72
CA GLY A 255 -1.26 9.47 -5.24
C GLY A 255 -1.04 10.94 -4.87
N GLU A 256 -1.96 11.56 -4.13
CA GLU A 256 -1.79 12.92 -3.60
C GLU A 256 -1.42 12.93 -2.11
N LEU A 257 -0.48 13.79 -1.72
CA LEU A 257 -0.12 13.99 -0.32
C LEU A 257 -1.26 14.69 0.45
N GLY A 258 -1.88 13.98 1.39
CA GLY A 258 -2.99 14.45 2.22
C GLY A 258 -2.55 14.96 3.60
N ALA A 259 -1.60 14.30 4.25
CA ALA A 259 -1.10 14.70 5.56
C ALA A 259 0.37 14.32 5.76
N ARG A 260 1.07 15.04 6.64
CA ARG A 260 2.48 14.78 6.99
C ARG A 260 2.67 15.00 8.48
N ASN A 261 3.24 14.01 9.17
CA ASN A 261 3.59 14.07 10.60
C ASN A 261 2.41 14.51 11.49
N GLY A 262 1.21 13.97 11.23
CA GLY A 262 -0.01 14.30 11.96
C GLY A 262 -0.67 15.63 11.56
N HIS A 263 -0.03 16.44 10.70
CA HIS A 263 -0.61 17.67 10.17
C HIS A 263 -1.34 17.39 8.86
N THR A 264 -2.61 17.75 8.78
CA THR A 264 -3.41 17.66 7.55
C THR A 264 -3.00 18.79 6.61
N ILE A 265 -2.54 18.44 5.41
CA ILE A 265 -2.19 19.40 4.35
C ILE A 265 -3.41 19.65 3.47
N LYS A 266 -4.11 18.56 3.12
CA LYS A 266 -5.34 18.56 2.34
C LYS A 266 -6.34 17.69 3.08
N THR A 267 -7.53 18.22 3.37
CA THR A 267 -8.57 17.42 4.02
C THR A 267 -8.85 16.19 3.17
N PRO A 268 -8.76 14.96 3.72
CA PRO A 268 -8.77 13.69 2.99
C PRO A 268 -9.93 13.46 2.00
N PHE A 269 -10.96 14.31 2.03
CA PHE A 269 -12.13 14.24 1.16
C PHE A 269 -12.59 15.62 0.61
N CYS A 270 -11.86 16.71 0.91
CA CYS A 270 -12.11 17.98 0.22
C CYS A 270 -11.52 17.98 -1.20
N LEU A 271 -10.46 17.19 -1.44
CA LEU A 271 -9.95 16.87 -2.78
C LEU A 271 -10.98 16.16 -3.67
N LEU A 272 -12.01 15.63 -3.03
CA LEU A 272 -12.95 14.67 -3.56
C LEU A 272 -14.35 15.27 -3.71
N SER A 273 -14.57 16.48 -3.17
CA SER A 273 -15.70 17.30 -3.59
C SER A 273 -15.49 17.64 -5.06
N PRO A 274 -16.38 17.22 -5.98
CA PRO A 274 -16.36 17.86 -7.28
C PRO A 274 -16.53 19.35 -6.98
N GLN A 275 -15.67 20.20 -7.51
CA GLN A 275 -16.12 21.55 -7.81
C GLN A 275 -17.24 21.39 -8.84
N VAL A 276 -18.42 21.02 -8.36
CA VAL A 276 -19.66 21.27 -9.07
C VAL A 276 -19.69 22.78 -9.08
N LYS A 277 -19.10 23.38 -10.12
CA LYS A 277 -19.64 24.64 -10.63
C LYS A 277 -21.10 24.29 -10.88
N VAL A 278 -21.95 24.61 -9.92
CA VAL A 278 -23.39 24.62 -10.14
C VAL A 278 -23.52 25.61 -11.29
N GLN A 279 -23.62 25.10 -12.52
CA GLN A 279 -24.11 25.93 -13.60
C GLN A 279 -25.47 26.39 -13.10
N PRO A 280 -25.72 27.70 -12.96
CA PRO A 280 -27.03 28.18 -12.55
C PRO A 280 -28.03 27.51 -13.48
N GLU A 281 -29.05 26.88 -12.90
CA GLU A 281 -30.08 26.19 -13.66
C GLU A 281 -30.55 27.12 -14.77
N ILE A 282 -30.32 26.72 -16.03
CA ILE A 282 -30.91 27.42 -17.17
C ILE A 282 -32.43 27.34 -16.92
N PRO A 283 -33.13 28.48 -16.79
CA PRO A 283 -34.55 28.49 -16.48
C PRO A 283 -35.27 27.60 -17.49
N ARG A 284 -35.95 26.56 -16.99
CA ARG A 284 -36.75 25.71 -17.87
C ARG A 284 -37.78 26.59 -18.56
N PRO A 285 -37.91 26.54 -19.89
CA PRO A 285 -38.90 27.34 -20.59
C PRO A 285 -40.28 27.02 -20.03
N LEU A 286 -40.99 28.07 -19.59
CA LEU A 286 -42.38 28.00 -19.15
C LEU A 286 -43.17 27.23 -20.20
N LYS A 287 -43.76 26.09 -19.79
CA LYS A 287 -44.68 25.33 -20.63
C LYS A 287 -45.77 26.28 -21.10
N ARG A 288 -45.79 26.60 -22.39
CA ARG A 288 -46.90 27.33 -23.03
C ARG A 288 -48.18 26.54 -22.74
N LYS A 289 -49.10 27.14 -21.96
CA LYS A 289 -50.50 26.72 -21.90
C LYS A 289 -51.01 26.70 -23.34
N ARG A 290 -51.41 25.52 -23.84
CA ARG A 290 -52.25 25.46 -25.03
C ARG A 290 -53.63 25.97 -24.62
N MET A 291 -54.00 27.16 -25.11
CA MET A 291 -55.40 27.55 -25.25
C MET A 291 -55.98 26.68 -26.36
N TYR A 292 -57.02 25.92 -26.03
CA TYR A 292 -57.98 25.44 -27.01
C TYR A 292 -59.31 26.09 -26.67
N ASP A 293 -59.90 26.68 -27.71
CA ASP A 293 -61.30 27.09 -27.81
C ASP A 293 -62.24 25.89 -27.69
#